data_AF-A0A966DLJ2-F1
#
_entry.id   AF-A0A966DLJ2-F1
#
_cell.length_a   1.000
_cell.length_b   1.000
_cell.length_c   1.000
_cell.angle_alpha   90.00
_cell.angle_beta   90.00
_cell.angle_gamma   90.00
#
_symmetry.space_group_name_H-M   'P 1'
#
loop_
_entity.id
_entity.type
_entity.pdbx_description
1 polymer ?
#
loop_
_entity_poly.entity_id
_entity_poly.type
_entity_poly.pdbx_seq_one_letter_code
_entity_poly.pdbx_strand_id
1 'polypeptide(L)' 'MATKVKLRQRKISKGRQSLYLDFYPAIPHPETGEPTRREFLGL' A
#
# COMPACT_ATOMS: atom_id res chain seq x y z
N MET A 1 6.05 -15.38 -11.63
CA MET A 1 6.58 -14.06 -11.22
C MET A 1 5.90 -13.70 -9.90
N ALA A 2 6.62 -13.50 -8.81
CA ALA A 2 6.02 -13.23 -7.50
C ALA A 2 5.95 -11.71 -7.23
N THR A 3 4.83 -11.24 -6.69
CA THR A 3 4.66 -9.84 -6.28
C THR A 3 5.55 -9.55 -5.08
N LYS A 4 6.39 -8.51 -5.18
CA LYS A 4 7.16 -8.03 -4.03
C LYS A 4 6.28 -7.13 -3.18
N VAL A 5 6.21 -7.41 -1.89
CA VAL A 5 5.45 -6.64 -0.91
C VAL A 5 6.44 -5.98 0.05
N LYS A 6 6.31 -4.67 0.26
CA LYS A 6 7.10 -3.94 1.24
C LYS A 6 6.21 -3.07 2.10
N LEU A 7 6.40 -3.12 3.41
CA LEU A 7 5.82 -2.13 4.33
C LEU A 7 6.60 -0.83 4.21
N ARG A 8 5.88 0.28 4.02
CA ARG A 8 6.45 1.63 3.95
C ARG A 8 5.67 2.56 4.86
N GLN A 9 6.33 3.65 5.23
CA GLN A 9 5.76 4.71 6.06
C GLN A 9 5.82 6.06 5.34
N ARG A 10 4.81 6.90 5.58
CA ARG A 10 4.78 8.30 5.13
C ARG A 10 4.43 9.19 6.32
N LYS A 11 5.15 10.29 6.49
CA LYS A 11 4.82 11.32 7.48
C LYS A 11 3.47 11.97 7.14
N ILE A 12 2.61 12.09 8.13
CA ILE A 12 1.33 12.80 8.06
C ILE A 12 1.30 13.92 9.12
N SER A 13 0.16 14.62 9.23
CA SER A 13 0.02 15.75 10.14
C SER A 13 0.17 15.37 11.61
N LYS A 14 0.54 16.37 12.44
CA LYS A 14 0.67 16.25 13.90
C LYS A 14 1.72 15.23 14.35
N GLY A 15 2.82 15.10 13.60
CA GLY A 15 3.92 14.18 13.94
C GLY A 15 3.59 12.69 13.77
N ARG A 16 2.41 12.36 13.24
CA ARG A 16 1.98 10.97 13.00
C ARG A 16 2.59 10.41 11.71
N GLN A 17 2.55 9.10 11.58
CA GLN A 17 3.02 8.39 10.39
C GLN A 17 1.92 7.42 9.96
N SER A 18 1.65 7.38 8.66
CA SER A 18 0.74 6.41 8.07
C SER A 18 1.53 5.29 7.41
N LEU A 19 1.07 4.06 7.60
CA LEU A 19 1.67 2.85 7.04
C LEU A 19 0.91 2.38 5.81
N TYR A 20 1.63 1.90 4.81
CA TYR A 20 1.06 1.31 3.61
C TYR A 20 1.91 0.16 3.07
N LEU A 21 1.25 -0.78 2.40
CA LEU A 21 1.89 -1.84 1.63
C LEU A 21 2.17 -1.33 0.21
N ASP A 22 3.37 -1.57 -0.31
CA ASP A 22 3.78 -1.28 -1.69
C ASP A 22 3.95 -2.60 -2.46
N PHE A 23 3.09 -2.81 -3.46
CA PHE A 23 3.06 -4.00 -4.31
C PHE A 23 3.76 -3.72 -5.65
N TYR A 24 4.77 -4.51 -6.00
CA TYR A 24 5.46 -4.39 -7.30
C TYR A 24 5.64 -5.75 -7.99
N PRO A 25 5.02 -5.99 -9.17
CA PRO A 25 4.10 -5.09 -9.90
C PRO A 25 2.77 -4.88 -9.14
N ALA A 26 1.93 -3.95 -9.63
CA ALA A 26 0.60 -3.72 -9.05
C ALA A 26 -0.26 -4.99 -9.10
N ILE A 27 -1.15 -5.16 -8.11
CA ILE A 27 -2.06 -6.32 -7.99
C ILE A 27 -3.52 -5.85 -8.15
N PRO A 28 -4.44 -6.68 -8.66
CA PRO A 28 -5.85 -6.33 -8.73
C PRO A 28 -6.44 -6.16 -7.31
N HIS A 29 -7.18 -5.08 -7.09
CA HIS A 29 -7.92 -4.86 -5.84
C HIS A 29 -9.02 -5.92 -5.71
N PRO A 30 -9.23 -6.54 -4.52
CA PRO A 30 -10.19 -7.63 -4.36
C PRO A 30 -11.64 -7.23 -4.68
N GLU A 31 -12.01 -5.98 -4.46
CA GLU A 31 -13.40 -5.51 -4.65
C GLU A 31 -13.64 -4.89 -6.05
N THR A 32 -12.68 -4.13 -6.58
CA THR A 32 -12.88 -3.37 -7.83
C THR A 32 -12.23 -4.05 -9.03
N GLY A 33 -11.30 -4.99 -8.80
CA GLY A 33 -10.48 -5.61 -9.85
C GLY A 33 -9.43 -4.66 -10.45
N GLU A 34 -9.44 -3.38 -10.09
CA GLU A 34 -8.51 -2.39 -10.62
C GLU A 34 -7.10 -2.59 -10.07
N PRO A 35 -6.05 -2.37 -10.88
CA PRO A 35 -4.68 -2.53 -10.45
C PRO A 35 -4.31 -1.52 -9.35
N THR A 36 -4.02 -2.03 -8.17
CA THR A 36 -3.59 -1.28 -6.99
C THR A 36 -2.12 -1.53 -6.69
N ARG A 37 -1.38 -0.44 -6.48
CA ARG A 37 0.03 -0.48 -6.08
C ARG A 37 0.23 -0.26 -4.59
N ARG A 38 -0.65 0.51 -3.95
CA ARG A 38 -0.50 0.93 -2.55
C ARG A 38 -1.80 0.72 -1.79
N GLU A 39 -1.71 0.11 -0.62
CA GLU A 39 -2.85 -0.10 0.28
C GLU A 39 -2.49 0.45 1.66
N PHE A 40 -3.29 1.40 2.16
CA PHE A 40 -3.06 2.06 3.45
C PHE A 40 -3.69 1.27 4.57
N LEU A 41 -2.95 1.08 5.67
CA LEU A 41 -3.38 0.24 6.79
C LEU A 41 -4.35 0.93 7.76
N GLY A 42 -4.68 2.21 7.55
CA GLY A 42 -5.59 2.96 8.41
C GLY A 42 -5.05 3.29 9.81
N LEU A 43 -3.73 3.25 9.98
CA LEU A 43 -3.00 3.56 11.22
C LEU A 43 -2.43 4.99 11.21
#